data_AF-A0A8T1W9B2-F1
#
_entry.id   AF-A0A8T1W9B2-F1
#
_cell.length_a   1.000
_cell.length_b   1.000
_cell.length_c   1.000
_cell.angle_alpha   90.00
_cell.angle_beta   90.00
_cell.angle_gamma   90.00
#
_symmetry.space_group_name_H-M   'P 1'
#
loop_
_entity.id
_entity.type
_entity.pdbx_description
1 polymer ?
#
loop_
_entity_poly.entity_id
_entity_poly.type
_entity_poly.pdbx_seq_one_letter_code
_entity_poly.pdbx_strand_id
1 'polypeptide(L)'
;MQKWFDLLEGSGIHLWMNGHTHGENHDYSEKYQLHFVNNGAGGGIQKESASGIPEHAKGMVEANWAYGGQEYGFMSVEASEEWLKLQYHTTDDSWSFAESFNSTKIGGVATKHCWYIPADGAKGVEC
;
A
#
# COMPACT_ATOMS: atom_id res chain seq x y z
N MET A 1 7.08 -18.72 7.78
CA MET A 1 6.84 -17.99 6.52
C MET A 1 6.48 -18.90 5.36
N GLN A 2 7.23 -19.97 5.05
CA GLN A 2 6.92 -20.84 3.91
C GLN A 2 5.47 -21.33 3.83
N LYS A 3 4.91 -21.81 4.95
CA LYS A 3 3.49 -22.23 5.01
C LYS A 3 2.48 -21.18 4.52
N TRP A 4 2.77 -19.89 4.70
CA TRP A 4 1.90 -18.83 4.21
C TRP A 4 1.97 -18.72 2.69
N PHE A 5 3.18 -18.76 2.12
CA PHE A 5 3.35 -18.77 0.66
C PHE A 5 2.71 -20.01 0.03
N ASP A 6 2.86 -21.18 0.65
CA ASP A 6 2.24 -22.42 0.17
C ASP A 6 0.70 -22.33 0.17
N LEU A 7 0.10 -21.56 1.10
CA LEU A 7 -1.35 -21.33 1.13
C LEU A 7 -1.82 -20.32 0.07
N LEU A 8 -0.94 -19.42 -0.38
CA LEU A 8 -1.27 -18.40 -1.37
C LEU A 8 -1.20 -18.93 -2.80
N GLU A 9 -0.34 -19.92 -3.05
CA GLU A 9 -0.18 -20.57 -4.35
C GLU A 9 -1.50 -21.20 -4.81
N GLY A 10 -2.04 -20.69 -5.92
CA GLY A 10 -3.32 -21.16 -6.49
C GLY A 10 -4.57 -20.77 -5.70
N SER A 11 -4.46 -19.86 -4.72
CA SER A 11 -5.60 -19.43 -3.89
C SER A 11 -6.62 -18.55 -4.62
N GLY A 12 -6.23 -17.91 -5.73
CA GLY A 12 -7.03 -16.89 -6.42
C GLY A 12 -7.12 -15.56 -5.65
N ILE A 13 -6.31 -15.36 -4.61
CA ILE A 13 -6.20 -14.08 -3.92
C ILE A 13 -5.26 -13.19 -4.73
N HIS A 14 -5.71 -11.97 -5.08
CA HIS A 14 -4.92 -11.02 -5.86
C HIS A 14 -4.44 -9.81 -5.05
N LEU A 15 -4.98 -9.59 -3.85
CA LEU A 15 -4.58 -8.52 -2.95
C LEU A 15 -4.53 -9.01 -1.50
N TRP A 16 -3.36 -8.87 -0.88
CA TRP A 16 -3.13 -9.03 0.55
C TRP A 16 -2.79 -7.68 1.15
N MET A 17 -3.71 -7.12 1.94
CA MET A 17 -3.51 -5.83 2.60
C MET A 17 -3.32 -6.02 4.10
N ASN A 18 -2.34 -5.33 4.69
CA ASN A 18 -2.03 -5.38 6.11
C ASN A 18 -1.57 -4.01 6.65
N GLY A 19 -1.25 -3.96 7.94
CA GLY A 19 -0.71 -2.80 8.64
C GLY A 19 0.44 -3.21 9.57
N HIS A 20 0.41 -2.80 10.83
CA HIS A 20 1.45 -3.06 11.85
C HIS A 20 2.79 -2.35 11.62
N THR A 21 3.39 -2.44 10.44
CA THR A 21 4.57 -1.64 10.10
C THR A 21 4.13 -0.23 9.76
N HIS A 22 4.69 0.79 10.43
CA HIS A 22 4.25 2.19 10.31
C HIS A 22 4.71 2.88 9.01
N GLY A 23 4.64 2.19 7.87
CA GLY A 23 4.92 2.74 6.56
C GLY A 23 3.87 2.30 5.55
N GLU A 24 4.07 2.70 4.29
CA GLU A 24 3.17 2.37 3.19
C GLU A 24 3.95 1.87 1.99
N ASN A 25 3.56 0.70 1.49
CA ASN A 25 4.15 0.13 0.29
C ASN A 25 3.15 -0.71 -0.49
N HIS A 26 3.57 -1.03 -1.71
CA HIS A 26 2.89 -1.89 -2.64
C HIS A 26 3.96 -2.74 -3.32
N ASP A 27 3.91 -4.05 -3.10
CA ASP A 27 4.83 -5.04 -3.65
C ASP A 27 4.03 -6.06 -4.47
N TYR A 28 4.71 -6.81 -5.32
CA TYR A 28 4.08 -7.80 -6.20
C TYR A 28 4.87 -9.10 -6.29
N SER A 29 4.16 -10.20 -6.48
CA SER A 29 4.74 -11.49 -6.82
C SER A 29 4.11 -12.06 -8.09
N GLU A 30 4.90 -12.17 -9.15
CA GLU A 30 4.49 -12.87 -10.38
C GLU A 30 4.17 -14.35 -10.10
N LYS A 31 4.98 -14.99 -9.24
CA LYS A 31 4.80 -16.41 -8.89
C LYS A 31 3.43 -16.68 -8.27
N TYR A 32 2.99 -15.81 -7.37
CA TYR A 32 1.72 -15.97 -6.64
C TYR A 32 0.57 -15.16 -7.24
N GLN A 33 0.82 -14.35 -8.29
CA GLN A 33 -0.15 -13.44 -8.89
C GLN A 33 -0.89 -12.59 -7.85
N LEU A 34 -0.10 -12.02 -6.94
CA LEU A 34 -0.57 -11.41 -5.70
C LEU A 34 0.15 -10.10 -5.40
N HIS A 35 -0.64 -9.08 -5.09
CA HIS A 35 -0.19 -7.80 -4.59
C HIS A 35 -0.15 -7.80 -3.05
N PHE A 36 0.97 -7.37 -2.48
CA PHE A 36 1.14 -7.18 -1.05
C PHE A 36 1.14 -5.69 -0.75
N VAL A 37 0.25 -5.24 0.13
CA VAL A 37 0.12 -3.82 0.50
C VAL A 37 0.24 -3.67 1.99
N ASN A 38 1.17 -2.81 2.42
CA ASN A 38 1.21 -2.30 3.79
C ASN A 38 0.55 -0.92 3.84
N ASN A 39 -0.37 -0.76 4.78
CA ASN A 39 -1.10 0.47 5.06
C ASN A 39 -1.08 0.74 6.58
N GLY A 40 0.11 0.95 7.15
CA GLY A 40 0.28 1.01 8.60
C GLY A 40 0.57 2.40 9.17
N ALA A 41 0.79 3.43 8.34
CA ALA A 41 1.03 4.80 8.78
C ALA A 41 -0.25 5.68 8.74
N GLY A 42 -1.25 5.27 9.52
CA GLY A 42 -2.55 5.98 9.62
C GLY A 42 -2.61 7.12 10.64
N GLY A 43 -1.54 7.40 11.38
CA GLY A 43 -1.48 8.53 12.33
C GLY A 43 -1.72 8.20 13.81
N GLY A 44 -1.90 6.93 14.18
CA GLY A 44 -2.00 6.51 15.59
C GLY A 44 -0.67 6.42 16.34
N ILE A 45 0.45 6.44 15.62
CA ILE A 45 1.82 6.29 16.11
C ILE A 45 2.79 6.91 15.08
N GLN A 46 4.03 7.17 15.48
CA GLN A 46 5.05 7.77 14.62
C GLN A 46 5.27 6.91 13.36
N LYS A 47 5.18 7.58 12.20
CA LYS A 47 5.50 7.01 10.90
C LYS A 47 6.98 6.62 10.80
N GLU A 48 7.22 5.53 10.09
CA GLU A 48 8.52 4.99 9.74
C GLU A 48 8.59 4.76 8.22
N SER A 49 9.79 4.52 7.70
CA SER A 49 9.94 4.07 6.32
C SER A 49 9.29 2.69 6.14
N ALA A 50 8.69 2.45 4.98
CA ALA A 50 8.26 1.10 4.63
C ALA A 50 9.43 0.11 4.73
N SER A 51 9.14 -1.07 5.27
CA SER A 51 10.11 -2.17 5.26
C SER A 51 10.38 -2.58 3.81
N GLY A 52 11.65 -2.73 3.46
CA GLY A 52 12.03 -3.34 2.19
C GLY A 52 11.65 -4.82 2.14
N ILE A 53 11.80 -5.44 0.97
CA ILE A 53 11.52 -6.87 0.79
C ILE A 53 12.42 -7.70 1.74
N PRO A 54 11.83 -8.51 2.64
CA PRO A 54 12.61 -9.29 3.60
C PRO A 54 13.39 -10.41 2.89
N GLU A 55 14.51 -10.84 3.50
CA GLU A 55 15.43 -11.82 2.91
C GLU A 55 14.72 -13.09 2.42
N HIS A 56 13.78 -13.61 3.22
CA HIS A 56 13.05 -14.84 2.90
C HIS A 56 12.04 -14.69 1.75
N ALA A 57 11.78 -13.47 1.28
CA ALA A 57 10.90 -13.17 0.15
C ALA A 57 11.68 -12.68 -1.09
N LYS A 58 13.00 -12.51 -0.98
CA LYS A 58 13.84 -12.09 -2.12
C LYS A 58 13.71 -13.06 -3.29
N GLY A 59 13.58 -12.50 -4.49
CA GLY A 59 13.40 -13.26 -5.73
C GLY A 59 12.00 -13.83 -5.92
N MET A 60 11.12 -13.78 -4.91
CA MET A 60 9.70 -14.13 -5.03
C MET A 60 8.81 -12.91 -5.10
N VAL A 61 9.21 -11.82 -4.43
CA VAL A 61 8.48 -10.55 -4.35
C VAL A 61 9.39 -9.44 -4.85
N GLU A 62 8.83 -8.54 -5.64
CA GLU A 62 9.45 -7.31 -6.09
C GLU A 62 8.73 -6.10 -5.51
N ALA A 63 9.50 -5.05 -5.21
CA ALA A 63 8.94 -3.79 -4.75
C ALA A 63 8.39 -3.00 -5.95
N ASN A 64 7.11 -2.64 -5.92
CA ASN A 64 6.51 -1.79 -6.95
C ASN A 64 6.54 -0.32 -6.54
N TRP A 65 6.21 -0.03 -5.28
CA TRP A 65 6.14 1.34 -4.77
C TRP A 65 6.28 1.37 -3.24
N ALA A 66 6.87 2.43 -2.73
CA ALA A 66 6.90 2.74 -1.30
C ALA A 66 6.78 4.26 -1.11
N TYR A 67 6.00 4.68 -0.11
CA TYR A 67 5.85 6.11 0.15
C TYR A 67 7.07 6.66 0.90
N GLY A 68 7.71 7.67 0.32
CA GLY A 68 8.86 8.35 0.93
C GLY A 68 8.50 9.62 1.72
N GLY A 69 7.25 10.09 1.65
CA GLY A 69 6.80 11.28 2.35
C GLY A 69 6.61 11.06 3.85
N GLN A 70 6.50 12.15 4.60
CA GLN A 70 6.34 12.14 6.06
C GLN A 70 4.87 12.22 6.51
N GLU A 71 3.99 12.52 5.56
CA GLU A 71 2.56 12.62 5.77
C GLU A 71 1.98 11.22 6.09
N TYR A 72 0.98 11.20 6.96
CA TYR A 72 0.17 10.01 7.21
C TYR A 72 -0.88 9.84 6.12
N GLY A 73 -1.38 8.63 5.93
CA GLY A 73 -2.34 8.37 4.86
C GLY A 73 -3.11 7.08 5.02
N PHE A 74 -3.84 6.73 3.98
CA PHE A 74 -4.61 5.49 3.91
C PHE A 74 -4.68 4.97 2.47
N MET A 75 -4.79 3.65 2.34
CA MET A 75 -5.10 2.98 1.09
C MET A 75 -6.62 2.89 0.88
N SER A 76 -7.10 3.18 -0.33
CA SER A 76 -8.46 2.86 -0.78
C SER A 76 -8.42 1.79 -1.87
N VAL A 77 -9.47 0.97 -1.93
CA VAL A 77 -9.66 -0.04 -2.97
C VAL A 77 -11.06 0.11 -3.55
N GLU A 78 -11.16 0.32 -4.85
CA GLU A 78 -12.41 0.24 -5.60
C GLU A 78 -12.41 -1.06 -6.40
N ALA A 79 -13.53 -1.79 -6.43
CA ALA A 79 -13.62 -3.08 -7.11
C ALA A 79 -14.59 -3.04 -8.28
N SER A 80 -14.23 -3.75 -9.35
CA SER A 80 -15.08 -4.04 -10.51
C SER A 80 -14.91 -5.52 -10.90
N GLU A 81 -15.66 -5.98 -11.89
CA GLU A 81 -15.52 -7.35 -12.40
C GLU A 81 -14.16 -7.61 -13.05
N GLU A 82 -13.50 -6.56 -13.57
CA GLU A 82 -12.26 -6.69 -14.32
C GLU A 82 -11.01 -6.23 -13.53
N TRP A 83 -11.18 -5.30 -12.59
CA TRP A 83 -10.06 -4.65 -11.90
C TRP A 83 -10.39 -4.30 -10.45
N LEU A 84 -9.36 -4.35 -9.61
CA LEU A 84 -9.27 -3.55 -8.38
C LEU A 84 -8.46 -2.28 -8.68
N LYS A 85 -8.95 -1.12 -8.28
CA LYS A 85 -8.20 0.13 -8.29
C LYS A 85 -7.71 0.43 -6.89
N LEU A 86 -6.40 0.25 -6.66
CA LEU A 86 -5.71 0.55 -5.42
C LEU A 86 -5.17 1.98 -5.48
N GLN A 87 -5.42 2.78 -4.43
CA GLN A 87 -4.89 4.14 -4.35
C GLN A 87 -4.37 4.44 -2.94
N TYR A 88 -3.25 5.14 -2.85
CA TYR A 88 -2.79 5.72 -1.59
C TYR A 88 -3.11 7.22 -1.55
N HIS A 89 -3.75 7.64 -0.47
CA HIS A 89 -4.15 9.02 -0.21
C HIS A 89 -3.49 9.57 1.03
N THR A 90 -3.08 10.84 0.95
CA THR A 90 -2.47 11.59 2.04
C THR A 90 -2.87 13.05 1.97
N THR A 91 -2.35 13.90 2.85
CA THR A 91 -2.59 15.33 2.83
C THR A 91 -1.98 15.99 1.61
N ASP A 92 -2.68 16.99 1.06
CA ASP A 92 -2.10 17.87 0.04
C ASP A 92 -1.23 18.99 0.66
N ASP A 93 -0.62 19.80 -0.21
CA ASP A 93 0.31 20.87 0.18
C ASP A 93 -0.39 22.07 0.84
N SER A 94 -1.72 22.06 0.95
CA SER A 94 -2.48 23.16 1.57
C SER A 94 -2.67 22.98 3.08
N TRP A 95 -2.32 21.80 3.61
CA TRP A 95 -2.27 21.50 5.04
C TRP A 95 -1.15 22.26 5.75
N SER A 96 -1.41 22.62 7.00
CA SER A 96 -0.37 23.06 7.95
C SER A 96 -0.69 22.50 9.33
N PHE A 97 0.11 21.56 9.79
CA PHE A 97 -0.04 20.95 11.12
C PHE A 97 0.53 21.86 12.21
N ALA A 98 -0.17 21.95 13.33
CA ALA A 98 0.25 22.66 14.53
C ALA A 98 0.04 21.77 15.76
N GLU A 99 0.63 22.13 16.90
CA GLU A 99 0.48 21.35 18.15
C GLU A 99 -0.97 21.22 18.61
N SER A 100 -1.81 22.22 18.31
CA SER A 100 -3.23 22.19 18.60
C SER A 100 -4.04 22.02 17.33
N PHE A 101 -5.15 21.27 17.44
CA PHE A 101 -6.10 21.10 16.34
C PHE A 101 -6.66 22.44 15.85
N ASN A 102 -6.94 23.37 16.78
CA ASN A 102 -7.47 24.71 16.44
C ASN A 102 -6.48 25.57 15.65
N SER A 103 -5.18 25.31 15.79
CA SER A 103 -4.11 25.99 15.05
C SER A 103 -3.75 25.28 13.74
N THR A 104 -4.31 24.10 13.49
CA THR A 104 -4.06 23.33 12.26
C THR A 104 -4.91 23.88 11.13
N LYS A 105 -4.26 24.15 9.99
CA LYS A 105 -4.96 24.49 8.75
C LYS A 105 -5.31 23.20 8.02
N ILE A 106 -6.59 22.93 7.90
CA ILE A 106 -7.13 21.83 7.10
C ILE A 106 -6.90 22.14 5.63
N GLY A 107 -6.32 21.18 4.92
CA GLY A 107 -6.19 21.17 3.46
C GLY A 107 -7.04 20.09 2.81
N GLY A 108 -6.70 19.73 1.57
CA GLY A 108 -7.35 18.67 0.81
C GLY A 108 -6.65 17.31 0.93
N VAL A 109 -6.99 16.43 -0.01
CA VAL A 109 -6.45 15.06 -0.11
C VAL A 109 -5.70 14.94 -1.42
N ALA A 110 -4.47 14.44 -1.35
CA ALA A 110 -3.63 14.12 -2.50
C ALA A 110 -3.49 12.61 -2.66
N THR A 111 -3.71 12.11 -3.86
CA THR A 111 -3.37 10.73 -4.23
C THR A 111 -1.91 10.68 -4.68
N LYS A 112 -1.09 9.82 -4.07
CA LYS A 112 0.36 9.70 -4.38
C LYS A 112 0.73 8.35 -5.00
N HIS A 113 -0.22 7.41 -5.04
CA HIS A 113 -0.07 6.12 -5.72
C HIS A 113 -1.42 5.71 -6.29
N CYS A 114 -1.41 5.17 -7.50
CA CYS A 114 -2.58 4.58 -8.11
C CYS A 114 -2.19 3.36 -8.94
N TRP A 115 -2.98 2.29 -8.83
CA TRP A 115 -2.69 1.05 -9.53
C TRP A 115 -3.95 0.28 -9.86
N TYR A 116 -4.06 -0.20 -11.09
CA TYR A 116 -5.08 -1.15 -11.51
C TYR A 116 -4.53 -2.57 -11.39
N ILE A 117 -5.13 -3.38 -10.53
CA ILE A 117 -4.85 -4.81 -10.37
C ILE A 117 -5.92 -5.58 -11.17
N PRO A 118 -5.54 -6.31 -12.23
CA PRO A 118 -6.49 -7.12 -13.01
C PRO A 118 -7.06 -8.28 -12.19
N ALA A 119 -8.26 -8.71 -12.57
CA ALA A 119 -8.95 -9.85 -11.99
C ALA A 119 -8.24 -11.20 -12.23
N ASP A 120 -7.22 -11.26 -13.08
CA ASP A 120 -6.36 -12.43 -13.29
C ASP A 120 -5.09 -12.43 -12.40
N GLY A 121 -4.86 -11.38 -11.60
CA GLY A 121 -3.73 -11.25 -10.70
C GLY A 121 -2.39 -10.94 -11.38
N ALA A 122 -2.38 -10.62 -12.67
CA ALA A 122 -1.19 -10.07 -13.31
C ALA A 122 -0.75 -8.76 -12.64
N LYS A 123 0.50 -8.35 -12.86
CA LYS A 123 1.11 -7.18 -12.20
C LYS A 123 0.28 -5.91 -12.32
N GLY A 124 -0.55 -5.77 -13.35
CA GLY A 124 -1.36 -4.58 -13.56
C GLY A 124 -0.54 -3.37 -14.00
N VAL A 125 -1.14 -2.18 -13.89
CA VAL A 125 -0.57 -0.92 -14.41
C VAL A 125 -0.88 0.27 -13.52
N GLU A 126 -0.03 1.29 -13.60
CA GLU A 126 -0.29 2.60 -12.99
C GLU A 126 -1.53 3.26 -13.61
N CYS A 127 -2.27 4.02 -12.79
CA CYS A 127 -3.22 5.03 -13.25
C CYS A 127 -2.61 6.42 -13.05
#